data_AF-A0A7S4LPQ2-F1
#
_entry.id   AF-A0A7S4LPQ2-F1
#
_cell.length_a   1.000
_cell.length_b   1.000
_cell.length_c   1.000
_cell.angle_alpha   90.00
_cell.angle_beta   90.00
_cell.angle_gamma   90.00
#
_symmetry.space_group_name_H-M   'P 1'
#
loop_
_entity.id
_entity.type
_entity.pdbx_description
1 polymer ?
#
loop_
_entity_poly.entity_id
_entity_poly.type
_entity_poly.pdbx_seq_one_letter_code
_entity_poly.pdbx_strand_id
1 'polypeptide(L)'
;HSVVFGGFSADSLAGRILDAQSRVLITADGVMRGAKPIMLKKIADAAVESAAQQGFQVQKVINVLRLNNQSLCPYDWTSRDVTWADAVSSQGTTCPCEWVESEDPLFMLYTSGSTGKPKGVVHTTAGYMIGAKTTFKYTFDYQMGDVFWCTADCGWITGHTYLTYGPMLEGAKQVLFEGVPTHPTPGRFWEVVDKYSVTQFYTAPTAIRSLMRAGDAPVKSSRRTSLRLLGTVGEPINPAAWEWYHKVVGDSRCPIVDTYWQTETGSHLLTPLPGATALKPGSATLPFFGIVPVIVDDKGNELQGECAGKLMIKKSFPSMMRTVYGDHERFEKTY
;
A
#
# COMPACT_ATOMS: atom_id res chain seq x y z
N HIS A 1 13.73 0.31 -5.36
CA HIS A 1 13.75 -0.26 -3.98
C HIS A 1 12.91 -1.53 -3.92
N SER A 2 12.92 -2.28 -2.80
CA SER A 2 12.08 -3.47 -2.59
C SER A 2 11.57 -3.53 -1.15
N VAL A 3 10.40 -2.94 -0.89
CA VAL A 3 9.83 -2.89 0.46
C VAL A 3 9.28 -4.26 0.87
N VAL A 4 9.53 -4.65 2.12
CA VAL A 4 8.99 -5.87 2.74
C VAL A 4 8.15 -5.47 3.93
N PHE A 5 6.93 -6.01 4.03
CA PHE A 5 6.02 -5.72 5.15
C PHE A 5 6.66 -6.08 6.49
N GLY A 6 6.66 -5.14 7.44
CA GLY A 6 7.31 -5.31 8.75
C GLY A 6 6.72 -6.41 9.65
N GLY A 7 5.60 -7.00 9.25
CA GLY A 7 5.01 -8.17 9.92
C GLY A 7 5.42 -9.53 9.35
N PHE A 8 6.31 -9.59 8.35
CA PHE A 8 6.78 -10.86 7.78
C PHE A 8 7.85 -11.55 8.63
N SER A 9 7.96 -12.87 8.45
CA SER A 9 8.98 -13.69 9.10
C SER A 9 10.38 -13.46 8.53
N ALA A 10 11.40 -13.89 9.26
CA ALA A 10 12.79 -13.87 8.80
C ALA A 10 12.96 -14.64 7.48
N ASP A 11 12.36 -15.83 7.34
CA ASP A 11 12.42 -16.62 6.10
C ASP A 11 11.79 -15.87 4.91
N SER A 12 10.66 -15.21 5.15
CA SER A 12 9.97 -14.42 4.12
C SER A 12 10.82 -13.23 3.66
N LEU A 13 11.55 -12.60 4.58
CA LEU A 13 12.50 -11.53 4.28
C LEU A 13 13.74 -12.07 3.56
N ALA A 14 14.34 -13.16 4.05
CA ALA A 14 15.52 -13.79 3.47
C ALA A 14 15.30 -14.19 2.01
N GLY A 15 14.18 -14.85 1.71
CA GLY A 15 13.83 -15.24 0.34
C GLY A 15 13.74 -14.05 -0.62
N ARG A 16 13.26 -12.90 -0.13
CA ARG A 16 13.17 -11.66 -0.93
C ARG A 16 14.52 -10.97 -1.08
N ILE A 17 15.36 -10.97 -0.05
CA ILE A 17 16.74 -10.48 -0.13
C ILE A 17 17.52 -11.26 -1.19
N LEU A 18 17.40 -12.58 -1.16
CA LEU A 18 18.05 -13.49 -2.11
C LEU A 18 17.56 -13.26 -3.54
N ASP A 19 16.24 -13.24 -3.76
CA ASP A 19 15.68 -13.06 -5.10
C ASP A 19 16.05 -11.68 -5.68
N ALA A 20 15.97 -10.62 -4.88
CA ALA A 20 16.32 -9.25 -5.28
C ALA A 20 17.83 -8.99 -5.34
N GLN A 21 18.68 -9.92 -4.89
CA GLN A 21 20.12 -9.72 -4.72
C GLN A 21 20.46 -8.42 -3.94
N SER A 22 19.70 -8.14 -2.88
CA SER A 22 19.77 -6.86 -2.14
C SER A 22 20.97 -6.78 -1.20
N ARG A 23 21.97 -5.96 -1.55
CA ARG A 23 23.21 -5.82 -0.75
C ARG A 23 23.09 -4.89 0.47
N VAL A 24 22.05 -4.06 0.50
CA VAL A 24 21.76 -3.12 1.59
C VAL A 24 20.34 -3.36 2.09
N LEU A 25 20.19 -3.48 3.41
CA LEU A 25 18.89 -3.56 4.07
C LEU A 25 18.69 -2.31 4.93
N ILE A 26 17.53 -1.67 4.83
CA ILE A 26 17.12 -0.60 5.74
C ILE A 26 16.00 -1.16 6.62
N THR A 27 16.16 -1.06 7.93
CA THR A 27 15.21 -1.57 8.93
C THR A 27 15.16 -0.63 10.14
N ALA A 28 14.38 -0.98 11.16
CA ALA A 28 14.39 -0.32 12.45
C ALA A 28 14.75 -1.32 13.57
N ASP A 29 15.10 -0.80 14.74
CA ASP A 29 15.29 -1.62 15.94
C ASP A 29 14.02 -2.42 16.30
N GLY A 30 12.89 -1.73 16.34
CA GLY A 30 11.56 -2.31 16.47
C GLY A 30 10.45 -1.28 16.30
N VAL A 31 9.21 -1.72 16.40
CA VAL A 31 8.01 -0.85 16.37
C VAL A 31 6.96 -1.34 17.34
N MET A 32 6.05 -0.48 17.77
CA MET A 32 4.84 -0.90 18.48
C MET A 32 3.70 -1.12 17.51
N ARG A 33 3.10 -2.32 17.53
CA ARG A 33 1.85 -2.59 16.82
C ARG A 33 0.74 -2.81 17.83
N GLY A 34 -0.03 -1.75 18.07
CA GLY A 34 -0.90 -1.69 19.24
C GLY A 34 -0.07 -1.77 20.52
N ALA A 35 -0.43 -2.66 21.44
CA ALA A 35 0.30 -2.84 22.70
C ALA A 35 1.54 -3.75 22.60
N LYS A 36 1.81 -4.37 21.45
CA LYS A 36 2.87 -5.39 21.31
C LYS A 36 4.06 -4.83 20.52
N PRO A 37 5.31 -5.02 20.99
CA PRO A 37 6.49 -4.71 20.19
C PRO A 37 6.68 -5.75 19.08
N ILE A 38 7.19 -5.29 17.93
CA ILE A 38 7.73 -6.11 16.86
C ILE A 38 9.22 -5.85 16.79
N MET A 39 10.03 -6.89 17.01
CA MET A 39 11.49 -6.82 17.06
C MET A 39 12.07 -6.90 15.64
N LEU A 40 11.97 -5.80 14.89
CA LEU A 40 12.34 -5.74 13.47
C LEU A 40 13.83 -6.05 13.24
N LYS A 41 14.73 -5.56 14.10
CA LYS A 41 16.16 -5.86 13.98
C LYS A 41 16.46 -7.34 14.16
N LYS A 42 15.84 -8.00 15.15
CA LYS A 42 16.00 -9.44 15.37
C LYS A 42 15.53 -10.27 14.16
N ILE A 43 14.42 -9.86 13.53
CA ILE A 43 13.92 -10.50 12.30
C ILE A 43 14.90 -10.28 11.13
N ALA A 44 15.43 -9.05 11.00
CA ALA A 44 16.42 -8.71 9.99
C ALA A 44 17.71 -9.50 10.14
N ASP A 45 18.24 -9.65 11.35
CA ASP A 45 19.47 -10.41 11.62
C ASP A 45 19.30 -11.88 11.22
N ALA A 46 18.22 -12.52 11.67
CA ALA A 46 17.91 -13.90 11.28
C ALA A 46 17.75 -14.06 9.75
N ALA A 47 17.16 -13.07 9.08
CA ALA A 47 17.00 -13.09 7.63
C ALA A 47 18.34 -12.94 6.89
N VAL A 48 19.21 -12.05 7.37
CA VAL A 48 20.56 -11.83 6.82
C VAL A 48 21.43 -13.06 7.01
N GLU A 49 21.35 -13.71 8.18
CA GLU A 49 22.06 -14.97 8.45
C GLU A 49 21.55 -16.10 7.54
N SER A 50 20.23 -16.23 7.37
CA SER A 50 19.62 -17.21 6.46
C SER A 50 20.05 -16.98 5.00
N ALA A 51 20.10 -15.72 4.55
CA ALA A 51 20.62 -15.38 3.23
C ALA A 51 22.12 -15.71 3.09
N ALA A 52 22.92 -15.46 4.13
CA ALA A 52 24.34 -15.79 4.17
C ALA A 52 24.60 -17.30 4.08
N GLN A 53 23.80 -18.11 4.78
CA GLN A 53 23.84 -19.58 4.69
C GLN A 53 23.51 -20.10 3.29
N GLN A 54 22.71 -19.34 2.53
CA GLN A 54 22.38 -19.62 1.12
C GLN A 54 23.36 -18.97 0.13
N GLY A 55 24.50 -18.46 0.61
CA GLY A 55 25.59 -17.96 -0.24
C GLY A 55 25.48 -16.49 -0.63
N PHE A 56 24.54 -15.73 -0.09
CA PHE A 56 24.38 -14.30 -0.39
C PHE A 56 24.67 -13.41 0.83
N GLN A 57 25.67 -12.53 0.69
CA GLN A 57 26.11 -11.66 1.79
C GLN A 57 25.52 -10.25 1.69
N VAL A 58 24.68 -9.89 2.65
CA VAL A 58 24.24 -8.49 2.85
C VAL A 58 25.41 -7.69 3.43
N GLN A 59 25.77 -6.60 2.74
CA GLN A 59 26.96 -5.80 3.03
C GLN A 59 26.72 -4.81 4.17
N LYS A 60 25.54 -4.17 4.18
CA LYS A 60 25.17 -3.17 5.18
C LYS A 60 23.72 -3.31 5.61
N VAL A 61 23.49 -3.11 6.90
CA VAL A 61 22.15 -3.00 7.49
C VAL A 61 22.06 -1.62 8.16
N ILE A 62 21.19 -0.77 7.64
CA ILE A 62 20.95 0.57 8.17
C ILE A 62 19.76 0.51 9.12
N ASN A 63 19.95 0.94 10.36
CA ASN A 63 19.01 0.73 11.45
C ASN A 63 18.47 2.06 11.99
N VAL A 64 17.18 2.29 11.82
CA VAL A 64 16.46 3.40 12.46
C VAL A 64 16.17 3.03 13.92
N LEU A 65 16.65 3.81 14.88
CA LEU A 65 16.33 3.61 16.30
C LEU A 65 14.95 4.21 16.62
N ARG A 66 13.89 3.45 16.31
CA ARG A 66 12.50 3.87 16.43
C ARG A 66 11.95 3.69 17.85
N LEU A 67 12.22 2.57 18.51
CA LEU A 67 11.86 2.37 19.93
C LEU A 67 12.95 2.90 20.86
N ASN A 68 14.21 2.76 20.44
CA ASN A 68 15.41 3.11 21.19
C ASN A 68 15.38 2.59 22.64
N ASN A 69 14.91 1.35 22.82
CA ASN A 69 14.74 0.73 24.13
C ASN A 69 15.12 -0.76 24.04
N GLN A 70 16.38 -1.05 24.36
CA GLN A 70 16.93 -2.42 24.31
C GLN A 70 16.28 -3.37 25.33
N SER A 71 15.73 -2.87 26.43
CA SER A 71 15.00 -3.69 27.39
C SER A 71 13.67 -4.18 26.82
N LEU A 72 13.00 -3.35 26.02
CA LEU A 72 11.74 -3.70 25.34
C LEU A 72 11.98 -4.50 24.05
N CYS A 73 13.05 -4.18 23.31
CA CYS A 73 13.40 -4.79 22.04
C CYS A 73 14.90 -5.10 22.03
N PRO A 74 15.32 -6.27 22.55
CA PRO A 74 16.72 -6.66 22.56
C PRO A 74 17.24 -6.87 21.14
N TYR A 75 18.43 -6.33 20.85
CA TYR A 75 19.15 -6.51 19.60
C TYR A 75 20.65 -6.39 19.84
N ASP A 76 21.42 -7.03 18.98
CA ASP A 76 22.88 -6.98 18.98
C ASP A 76 23.38 -6.21 17.75
N TRP A 77 24.50 -5.52 17.92
CA TRP A 77 25.19 -4.82 16.83
C TRP A 77 26.32 -5.67 16.28
N THR A 78 26.44 -5.67 14.96
CA THR A 78 27.52 -6.35 14.24
C THR A 78 28.27 -5.35 13.34
N SER A 79 29.40 -5.74 12.77
CA SER A 79 30.22 -4.86 11.90
C SER A 79 29.54 -4.41 10.59
N ARG A 80 28.44 -5.07 10.20
CA ARG A 80 27.62 -4.67 9.04
C ARG A 80 26.55 -3.62 9.40
N ASP A 81 26.24 -3.46 10.68
CA ASP A 81 25.21 -2.56 11.14
C ASP A 81 25.71 -1.11 11.19
N VAL A 82 24.86 -0.19 10.75
CA VAL A 82 25.05 1.26 10.88
C VAL A 82 23.74 1.85 11.36
N THR A 83 23.76 2.77 12.32
CA THR A 83 22.53 3.48 12.69
C THR A 83 22.16 4.49 11.60
N TRP A 84 20.87 4.76 11.41
CA TRP A 84 20.43 5.81 10.48
C TRP A 84 21.04 7.15 10.84
N ALA A 85 21.12 7.50 12.13
CA ALA A 85 21.71 8.74 12.61
C ALA A 85 23.18 8.87 12.19
N ASP A 86 23.99 7.82 12.38
CA ASP A 86 25.39 7.83 11.97
C ASP A 86 25.53 7.92 10.44
N ALA A 87 24.68 7.18 9.71
CA ALA A 87 24.69 7.15 8.25
C ALA A 87 24.38 8.52 7.63
N VAL A 88 23.48 9.31 8.22
CA VAL A 88 23.04 10.61 7.66
C VAL A 88 23.72 11.83 8.28
N SER A 89 24.28 11.74 9.49
CA SER A 89 24.85 12.89 10.21
C SER A 89 25.96 13.64 9.47
N SER A 90 26.71 12.93 8.62
CA SER A 90 27.81 13.46 7.82
C SER A 90 27.42 13.83 6.38
N GLN A 91 26.15 13.62 6.00
CA GLN A 91 25.68 13.81 4.63
C GLN A 91 25.13 15.23 4.43
N GLY A 92 25.20 15.72 3.18
CA GLY A 92 24.59 17.00 2.81
C GLY A 92 23.06 16.97 2.88
N THR A 93 22.45 18.14 3.06
CA THR A 93 20.98 18.31 2.99
C THR A 93 20.44 18.39 1.56
N THR A 94 21.33 18.35 0.57
CA THR A 94 21.01 18.32 -0.85
C THR A 94 21.73 17.15 -1.50
N CYS A 95 21.03 16.48 -2.42
CA CYS A 95 21.57 15.41 -3.25
C CYS A 95 20.99 15.60 -4.66
N PRO A 96 21.82 15.71 -5.71
CA PRO A 96 21.34 15.74 -7.08
C PRO A 96 20.47 14.52 -7.38
N CYS A 97 19.35 14.72 -8.09
CA CYS A 97 18.56 13.59 -8.57
C CYS A 97 19.27 12.92 -9.73
N GLU A 98 19.36 11.59 -9.69
CA GLU A 98 19.79 10.79 -10.84
C GLU A 98 18.72 10.85 -11.92
N TRP A 99 19.12 11.16 -13.15
CA TRP A 99 18.21 11.14 -14.29
C TRP A 99 18.08 9.71 -14.79
N VAL A 100 16.85 9.22 -14.85
CA VAL A 100 16.54 7.84 -15.27
C VAL A 100 15.63 7.87 -16.48
N GLU A 101 15.69 6.81 -17.28
CA GLU A 101 14.80 6.63 -18.41
C GLU A 101 13.37 6.29 -17.94
N SER A 102 12.39 6.53 -18.81
CA SER A 102 10.97 6.29 -18.48
C SER A 102 10.70 4.84 -18.07
N GLU A 103 11.42 3.89 -18.68
CA GLU A 103 11.28 2.45 -18.46
C GLU A 103 12.34 1.88 -17.50
N ASP A 104 13.12 2.72 -16.82
CA ASP A 104 14.00 2.22 -15.76
C ASP A 104 13.17 1.71 -14.57
N PRO A 105 13.56 0.58 -13.96
CA PRO A 105 12.86 0.01 -12.81
C PRO A 105 12.82 0.97 -11.62
N LEU A 106 11.61 1.29 -11.15
CA LEU A 106 11.40 2.15 -10.00
C LEU A 106 11.45 1.35 -8.69
N PHE A 107 10.72 0.23 -8.66
CA PHE A 107 10.70 -0.68 -7.52
C PHE A 107 10.31 -2.10 -7.90
N MET A 108 10.62 -3.00 -6.98
CA MET A 108 10.10 -4.37 -6.94
C MET A 108 9.17 -4.52 -5.75
N LEU A 109 8.02 -5.17 -5.94
CA LEU A 109 7.12 -5.50 -4.85
C LEU A 109 6.75 -6.98 -4.89
N TYR A 110 7.09 -7.69 -3.83
CA TYR A 110 6.92 -9.13 -3.77
C TYR A 110 5.50 -9.56 -3.40
N THR A 111 4.82 -10.23 -4.33
CA THR A 111 3.51 -10.85 -4.09
C THR A 111 3.64 -12.35 -3.81
N SER A 112 2.63 -12.93 -3.12
CA SER A 112 2.56 -14.38 -2.92
C SER A 112 2.29 -15.07 -4.27
N GLY A 113 3.16 -15.99 -4.65
CA GLY A 113 2.94 -16.86 -5.81
C GLY A 113 2.18 -18.13 -5.45
N SER A 114 1.36 -18.63 -6.37
CA SER A 114 0.69 -19.94 -6.26
C SER A 114 1.68 -21.10 -6.09
N THR A 115 2.90 -20.93 -6.58
CA THR A 115 3.99 -21.92 -6.53
C THR A 115 4.92 -21.77 -5.32
N GLY A 116 4.58 -20.93 -4.34
CA GLY A 116 5.35 -20.75 -3.10
C GLY A 116 6.58 -19.82 -3.20
N LYS A 117 7.22 -19.70 -4.37
CA LYS A 117 8.28 -18.69 -4.59
C LYS A 117 7.67 -17.29 -4.75
N PRO A 118 8.14 -16.28 -3.97
CA PRO A 118 7.72 -14.89 -4.11
C PRO A 118 7.88 -14.40 -5.56
N LYS A 119 6.98 -13.52 -6.02
CA LYS A 119 7.06 -12.89 -7.34
C LYS A 119 7.47 -11.43 -7.16
N GLY A 120 8.69 -11.05 -7.58
CA GLY A 120 9.12 -9.65 -7.59
C GLY A 120 8.45 -8.88 -8.73
N VAL A 121 7.28 -8.30 -8.49
CA VAL A 121 6.57 -7.49 -9.50
C VAL A 121 7.36 -6.21 -9.76
N VAL A 122 7.76 -5.97 -11.00
CA VAL A 122 8.55 -4.80 -11.41
C VAL A 122 7.65 -3.73 -12.02
N HIS A 123 7.72 -2.52 -11.45
CA HIS A 123 7.15 -1.31 -12.02
C HIS A 123 8.24 -0.36 -12.49
N THR A 124 8.02 0.31 -13.62
CA THR A 124 8.95 1.28 -14.20
C THR A 124 8.56 2.72 -13.87
N THR A 125 9.50 3.64 -14.03
CA THR A 125 9.43 4.98 -13.44
C THR A 125 8.26 5.83 -13.96
N ALA A 126 8.24 6.17 -15.25
CA ALA A 126 7.30 7.18 -15.74
C ALA A 126 5.85 6.69 -15.74
N GLY A 127 5.60 5.49 -16.28
CA GLY A 127 4.24 4.95 -16.41
C GLY A 127 3.55 4.73 -15.07
N TYR A 128 4.29 4.20 -14.08
CA TYR A 128 3.77 4.02 -12.73
C TYR A 128 3.45 5.37 -12.06
N MET A 129 4.37 6.35 -12.12
CA MET A 129 4.16 7.67 -11.52
C MET A 129 2.98 8.41 -12.14
N ILE A 130 2.80 8.33 -13.47
CA ILE A 130 1.64 8.93 -14.16
C ILE A 130 0.34 8.29 -13.67
N GLY A 131 0.28 6.96 -13.58
CA GLY A 131 -0.91 6.26 -13.09
C GLY A 131 -1.22 6.59 -11.63
N ALA A 132 -0.21 6.54 -10.75
CA ALA A 132 -0.34 6.88 -9.33
C ALA A 132 -0.85 8.31 -9.13
N LYS A 133 -0.24 9.29 -9.80
CA LYS A 133 -0.64 10.70 -9.75
C LYS A 133 -2.06 10.90 -10.26
N THR A 134 -2.36 10.38 -11.46
CA THR A 134 -3.65 10.58 -12.12
C THR A 134 -4.78 9.96 -11.31
N THR A 135 -4.64 8.71 -10.88
CA THR A 135 -5.67 8.04 -10.06
C THR A 135 -5.83 8.70 -8.71
N PHE A 136 -4.74 9.12 -8.05
CA PHE A 136 -4.85 9.83 -6.79
C PHE A 136 -5.65 11.14 -6.94
N LYS A 137 -5.30 11.96 -7.94
CA LYS A 137 -5.98 13.22 -8.22
C LYS A 137 -7.47 13.05 -8.48
N TYR A 138 -7.84 12.18 -9.43
CA TYR A 138 -9.23 12.10 -9.90
C TYR A 138 -10.11 11.17 -9.06
N THR A 139 -9.59 10.07 -8.51
CA THR A 139 -10.41 9.18 -7.67
C THR A 139 -10.72 9.81 -6.33
N PHE A 140 -9.76 10.51 -5.71
CA PHE A 140 -9.98 11.17 -4.42
C PHE A 140 -10.38 12.64 -4.56
N ASP A 141 -10.52 13.13 -5.80
CA ASP A 141 -10.78 14.54 -6.12
C ASP A 141 -9.85 15.49 -5.34
N TYR A 142 -8.58 15.12 -5.20
CA TYR A 142 -7.66 15.82 -4.29
C TYR A 142 -7.47 17.29 -4.72
N GLN A 143 -7.64 18.21 -3.77
CA GLN A 143 -7.45 19.64 -3.91
C GLN A 143 -6.32 20.11 -3.00
N MET A 144 -5.61 21.16 -3.42
CA MET A 144 -4.56 21.74 -2.60
C MET A 144 -5.13 22.22 -1.25
N GLY A 145 -4.58 21.75 -0.15
CA GLY A 145 -5.03 22.07 1.20
C GLY A 145 -5.81 20.96 1.89
N ASP A 146 -6.30 19.97 1.13
CA ASP A 146 -6.84 18.74 1.70
C ASP A 146 -5.81 18.00 2.55
N VAL A 147 -6.31 17.18 3.48
CA VAL A 147 -5.54 16.26 4.30
C VAL A 147 -5.97 14.84 3.97
N PHE A 148 -5.13 14.14 3.22
CA PHE A 148 -5.38 12.78 2.78
C PHE A 148 -4.86 11.77 3.80
N TRP A 149 -5.62 10.72 4.08
CA TRP A 149 -5.18 9.64 4.95
C TRP A 149 -5.49 8.26 4.39
N CYS A 150 -4.45 7.57 3.94
CA CYS A 150 -4.46 6.14 3.66
C CYS A 150 -3.96 5.36 4.89
N THR A 151 -4.76 4.42 5.38
CA THR A 151 -4.39 3.60 6.54
C THR A 151 -3.57 2.36 6.17
N ALA A 152 -3.22 2.19 4.89
CA ALA A 152 -2.46 1.03 4.44
C ALA A 152 -0.99 1.13 4.85
N ASP A 153 -0.36 -0.03 4.98
CA ASP A 153 1.08 -0.15 5.24
C ASP A 153 1.88 -0.03 3.93
N CYS A 154 3.09 0.55 4.00
CA CYS A 154 3.98 0.70 2.86
C CYS A 154 4.49 -0.63 2.28
N GLY A 155 4.36 -1.75 3.00
CA GLY A 155 4.65 -3.10 2.52
C GLY A 155 3.68 -3.64 1.47
N TRP A 156 2.58 -2.91 1.18
CA TRP A 156 1.61 -3.27 0.14
C TRP A 156 1.59 -2.24 -0.99
N ILE A 157 1.02 -2.61 -2.13
CA ILE A 157 0.91 -1.70 -3.28
C ILE A 157 0.08 -0.46 -2.95
N THR A 158 -0.94 -0.58 -2.08
CA THR A 158 -1.73 0.56 -1.59
C THR A 158 -0.88 1.60 -0.89
N GLY A 159 0.11 1.17 -0.09
CA GLY A 159 1.06 2.09 0.53
C GLY A 159 2.04 2.70 -0.47
N HIS A 160 2.51 1.93 -1.46
CA HIS A 160 3.34 2.48 -2.53
C HIS A 160 2.59 3.58 -3.30
N THR A 161 1.43 3.24 -3.86
CA THR A 161 0.71 4.13 -4.78
C THR A 161 0.02 5.28 -4.04
N TYR A 162 -0.62 5.01 -2.90
CA TYR A 162 -1.52 5.95 -2.23
C TYR A 162 -1.09 6.36 -0.82
N LEU A 163 0.10 6.00 -0.35
CA LEU A 163 0.74 6.67 0.80
C LEU A 163 2.01 7.41 0.35
N THR A 164 2.72 6.86 -0.64
CA THR A 164 3.95 7.48 -1.17
C THR A 164 3.72 8.20 -2.50
N TYR A 165 3.67 7.49 -3.63
CA TYR A 165 3.88 8.12 -4.94
C TYR A 165 2.78 9.09 -5.35
N GLY A 166 1.52 8.66 -5.43
CA GLY A 166 0.41 9.50 -5.89
C GLY A 166 0.26 10.79 -5.07
N PRO A 167 0.13 10.70 -3.73
CA PRO A 167 0.05 11.88 -2.88
C PRO A 167 1.28 12.80 -2.97
N MET A 168 2.50 12.25 -2.96
CA MET A 168 3.72 13.07 -3.02
C MET A 168 3.87 13.78 -4.38
N LEU A 169 3.45 13.14 -5.47
CA LEU A 169 3.44 13.73 -6.83
C LEU A 169 2.39 14.84 -7.02
N GLU A 170 1.36 14.88 -6.18
CA GLU A 170 0.37 15.97 -6.08
C GLU A 170 0.70 16.97 -4.95
N GLY A 171 1.82 16.79 -4.23
CA GLY A 171 2.20 17.66 -3.11
C GLY A 171 1.23 17.60 -1.93
N ALA A 172 0.65 16.43 -1.67
CA ALA A 172 -0.44 16.28 -0.73
C ALA A 172 0.00 16.38 0.75
N LYS A 173 -0.85 16.96 1.60
CA LYS A 173 -0.71 16.81 3.06
C LYS A 173 -1.26 15.44 3.45
N GLN A 174 -0.49 14.70 4.22
CA GLN A 174 -0.82 13.31 4.55
C GLN A 174 -0.70 13.00 6.03
N VAL A 175 -1.53 12.07 6.49
CA VAL A 175 -1.36 11.43 7.80
C VAL A 175 -0.64 10.09 7.62
N LEU A 176 0.56 9.98 8.20
CA LEU A 176 1.25 8.70 8.37
C LEU A 176 0.85 8.08 9.71
N PHE A 177 0.31 6.87 9.67
CA PHE A 177 -0.27 6.23 10.85
C PHE A 177 0.48 4.96 11.24
N GLU A 178 1.26 5.06 12.31
CA GLU A 178 1.97 3.94 12.93
C GLU A 178 1.14 3.39 14.09
N GLY A 179 0.08 2.63 13.78
CA GLY A 179 -0.82 2.08 14.78
C GLY A 179 -1.81 1.07 14.22
N VAL A 180 -2.84 0.75 15.01
CA VAL A 180 -3.96 -0.12 14.59
C VAL A 180 -5.30 0.59 14.85
N PRO A 181 -6.37 0.27 14.11
CA PRO A 181 -7.68 0.94 14.21
C PRO A 181 -8.30 0.93 15.62
N THR A 182 -7.89 -0.02 16.46
CA THR A 182 -8.55 -0.32 17.74
C THR A 182 -7.69 -0.05 18.97
N HIS A 183 -6.52 0.57 18.82
CA HIS A 183 -5.62 0.86 19.94
C HIS A 183 -5.33 2.37 20.05
N PRO A 184 -5.51 2.99 21.23
CA PRO A 184 -5.89 2.38 22.50
C PRO A 184 -7.37 1.97 22.58
N THR A 185 -8.22 2.53 21.72
CA THR A 185 -9.66 2.21 21.65
C THR A 185 -10.12 2.06 20.19
N PRO A 186 -11.29 1.48 19.93
CA PRO A 186 -11.94 1.50 18.61
C PRO A 186 -12.32 2.90 18.09
N GLY A 187 -12.13 3.95 18.89
CA GLY A 187 -12.30 5.35 18.48
C GLY A 187 -11.09 5.92 17.72
N ARG A 188 -9.97 5.20 17.69
CA ARG A 188 -8.66 5.75 17.30
C ARG A 188 -8.66 6.42 15.93
N PHE A 189 -9.28 5.81 14.92
CA PHE A 189 -9.33 6.40 13.59
C PHE A 189 -10.06 7.75 13.60
N TRP A 190 -11.14 7.86 14.33
CA TRP A 190 -11.99 9.04 14.34
C TRP A 190 -11.37 10.17 15.16
N GLU A 191 -10.63 9.84 16.21
CA GLU A 191 -9.76 10.79 16.94
C GLU A 191 -8.70 11.40 16.01
N VAL A 192 -8.08 10.59 15.15
CA VAL A 192 -7.08 11.05 14.18
C VAL A 192 -7.72 11.92 13.10
N VAL A 193 -8.91 11.54 12.61
CA VAL A 193 -9.69 12.37 11.67
C VAL A 193 -9.92 13.76 12.25
N ASP A 194 -10.43 13.85 13.48
CA ASP A 194 -10.72 15.13 14.13
C ASP A 194 -9.44 15.93 14.43
N LYS A 195 -8.40 15.26 14.94
CA LYS A 195 -7.13 15.91 15.31
C LYS A 195 -6.43 16.57 14.12
N TYR A 196 -6.41 15.90 12.97
CA TYR A 196 -5.69 16.37 11.79
C TYR A 196 -6.61 16.96 10.71
N SER A 197 -7.93 17.07 10.99
CA SER A 197 -8.92 17.54 10.04
C SER A 197 -8.85 16.81 8.69
N VAL A 198 -8.79 15.47 8.76
CA VAL A 198 -8.70 14.60 7.57
C VAL A 198 -9.92 14.84 6.66
N THR A 199 -9.67 15.02 5.37
CA THR A 199 -10.69 15.30 4.35
C THR A 199 -11.01 14.07 3.51
N GLN A 200 -10.02 13.23 3.23
CA GLN A 200 -10.19 11.94 2.55
C GLN A 200 -9.64 10.81 3.40
N PHE A 201 -10.45 9.79 3.65
CA PHE A 201 -10.08 8.64 4.46
C PHE A 201 -10.17 7.35 3.65
N TYR A 202 -9.04 6.64 3.51
CA TYR A 202 -8.90 5.46 2.64
C TYR A 202 -8.43 4.25 3.44
N THR A 203 -9.26 3.19 3.48
CA THR A 203 -9.00 2.00 4.30
C THR A 203 -9.57 0.72 3.71
N ALA A 204 -9.16 -0.44 4.23
CA ALA A 204 -9.64 -1.74 3.74
C ALA A 204 -11.01 -2.12 4.34
N PRO A 205 -11.86 -2.88 3.63
CA PRO A 205 -13.10 -3.44 4.18
C PRO A 205 -12.90 -4.24 5.47
N THR A 206 -11.77 -4.93 5.62
CA THR A 206 -11.42 -5.64 6.86
C THR A 206 -11.37 -4.70 8.07
N ALA A 207 -10.81 -3.49 7.92
CA ALA A 207 -10.81 -2.48 8.97
C ALA A 207 -12.22 -1.93 9.23
N ILE A 208 -12.97 -1.63 8.16
CA ILE A 208 -14.38 -1.15 8.25
C ILE A 208 -15.23 -2.15 9.04
N ARG A 209 -15.19 -3.44 8.69
CA ARG A 209 -15.91 -4.50 9.40
C ARG A 209 -15.47 -4.65 10.85
N SER A 210 -14.17 -4.47 11.15
CA SER A 210 -13.68 -4.51 12.52
C SER A 210 -14.24 -3.37 13.37
N LEU A 211 -14.30 -2.15 12.82
CA LEU A 211 -14.82 -0.97 13.50
C LEU A 211 -16.35 -1.04 13.64
N MET A 212 -17.06 -1.49 12.61
CA MET A 212 -18.50 -1.74 12.65
C MET A 212 -18.89 -2.73 13.77
N ARG A 213 -18.10 -3.79 13.98
CA ARG A 213 -18.33 -4.75 15.07
C ARG A 213 -18.14 -4.15 16.47
N ALA A 214 -17.37 -3.07 16.60
CA ALA A 214 -17.21 -2.36 17.87
C ALA A 214 -18.41 -1.44 18.20
N GLY A 215 -19.40 -1.37 17.32
CA GLY A 215 -20.59 -0.52 17.46
C GLY A 215 -20.36 0.92 17.01
N ASP A 216 -21.44 1.71 17.03
CA ASP A 216 -21.41 3.09 16.53
C ASP A 216 -20.84 4.09 17.53
N ALA A 217 -20.88 3.79 18.84
CA ALA A 217 -20.52 4.75 19.88
C ALA A 217 -19.09 5.32 19.72
N PRO A 218 -18.05 4.53 19.39
CA PRO A 218 -16.70 5.06 19.15
C PRO A 218 -16.61 5.99 17.94
N VAL A 219 -17.44 5.76 16.91
CA VAL A 219 -17.53 6.67 15.76
C VAL A 219 -18.22 7.95 16.23
N LYS A 220 -19.43 7.83 16.80
CA LYS A 220 -20.30 8.95 17.21
C LYS A 220 -19.72 9.84 18.31
N SER A 221 -18.66 9.43 19.00
CA SER A 221 -17.93 10.29 19.95
C SER A 221 -17.03 11.33 19.28
N SER A 222 -16.80 11.24 17.97
CA SER A 222 -16.01 12.21 17.20
C SER A 222 -16.90 13.02 16.24
N ARG A 223 -16.39 14.13 15.69
CA ARG A 223 -17.14 15.04 14.81
C ARG A 223 -17.08 14.66 13.33
N ARG A 224 -15.90 14.29 12.82
CA ARG A 224 -15.63 13.94 11.40
C ARG A 224 -16.15 14.94 10.37
N THR A 225 -16.35 16.20 10.77
CA THR A 225 -16.95 17.23 9.91
C THR A 225 -16.04 17.62 8.74
N SER A 226 -14.73 17.39 8.85
CA SER A 226 -13.76 17.61 7.78
C SER A 226 -13.86 16.57 6.65
N LEU A 227 -14.38 15.37 6.92
CA LEU A 227 -14.49 14.32 5.91
C LEU A 227 -15.43 14.79 4.79
N ARG A 228 -14.94 14.63 3.56
CA ARG A 228 -15.69 14.84 2.33
C ARG A 228 -15.70 13.63 1.41
N LEU A 229 -14.80 12.66 1.61
CA LEU A 229 -14.73 11.45 0.80
C LEU A 229 -14.20 10.27 1.63
N LEU A 230 -14.83 9.12 1.43
CA LEU A 230 -14.41 7.84 1.98
C LEU A 230 -13.95 6.94 0.83
N GLY A 231 -12.92 6.13 1.05
CA GLY A 231 -12.46 5.18 0.06
C GLY A 231 -12.25 3.79 0.65
N THR A 232 -12.43 2.78 -0.19
CA THR A 232 -12.22 1.39 0.19
C THR A 232 -11.46 0.59 -0.87
N VAL A 233 -10.68 -0.40 -0.42
CA VAL A 233 -9.69 -1.11 -1.26
C VAL A 233 -9.34 -2.50 -0.76
N GLY A 234 -8.97 -3.37 -1.70
CA GLY A 234 -8.23 -4.60 -1.45
C GLY A 234 -9.12 -5.84 -1.33
N GLU A 235 -10.38 -5.68 -0.96
CA GLU A 235 -11.38 -6.74 -0.90
C GLU A 235 -12.75 -6.19 -1.32
N PRO A 236 -13.72 -7.04 -1.71
CA PRO A 236 -15.10 -6.60 -1.88
C PRO A 236 -15.67 -6.04 -0.57
N ILE A 237 -16.25 -4.84 -0.64
CA ILE A 237 -17.06 -4.29 0.45
C ILE A 237 -18.49 -4.82 0.34
N ASN A 238 -18.97 -5.53 1.37
CA ASN A 238 -20.36 -6.00 1.35
C ASN A 238 -21.34 -4.83 1.57
N PRO A 239 -22.59 -4.92 1.07
CA PRO A 239 -23.56 -3.83 1.16
C PRO A 239 -23.81 -3.31 2.58
N ALA A 240 -23.87 -4.17 3.59
CA ALA A 240 -24.09 -3.75 4.97
C ALA A 240 -22.93 -2.91 5.52
N ALA A 241 -21.69 -3.31 5.23
CA ALA A 241 -20.49 -2.54 5.60
C ALA A 241 -20.40 -1.22 4.82
N TRP A 242 -20.77 -1.23 3.53
CA TRP A 242 -20.83 -0.02 2.70
C TRP A 242 -21.86 0.98 3.26
N GLU A 243 -23.06 0.51 3.59
CA GLU A 243 -24.12 1.35 4.16
C GLU A 243 -23.73 1.92 5.53
N TRP A 244 -23.12 1.10 6.39
CA TRP A 244 -22.62 1.58 7.67
C TRP A 244 -21.53 2.64 7.49
N TYR A 245 -20.60 2.42 6.56
CA TYR A 245 -19.51 3.35 6.28
C TYR A 245 -20.05 4.69 5.74
N HIS A 246 -21.06 4.64 4.88
CA HIS A 246 -21.72 5.83 4.35
C HIS A 246 -22.51 6.58 5.44
N LYS A 247 -23.40 5.86 6.15
CA LYS A 247 -24.37 6.47 7.08
C LYS A 247 -23.76 6.87 8.42
N VAL A 248 -22.89 6.04 8.99
CA VAL A 248 -22.36 6.23 10.35
C VAL A 248 -21.02 6.97 10.33
N VAL A 249 -20.10 6.60 9.43
CA VAL A 249 -18.80 7.26 9.36
C VAL A 249 -18.88 8.56 8.56
N GLY A 250 -19.48 8.51 7.37
CA GLY A 250 -19.60 9.66 6.47
C GLY A 250 -20.80 10.58 6.74
N ASP A 251 -21.61 10.29 7.75
CA ASP A 251 -22.89 10.96 8.07
C ASP A 251 -23.83 11.11 6.87
N SER A 252 -23.80 10.16 5.93
CA SER A 252 -24.50 10.22 4.63
C SER A 252 -24.14 11.42 3.73
N ARG A 253 -23.03 12.11 4.03
CA ARG A 253 -22.51 13.25 3.26
C ARG A 253 -21.36 12.86 2.34
N CYS A 254 -20.55 11.89 2.75
CA CYS A 254 -19.32 11.53 2.05
C CYS A 254 -19.59 10.41 1.03
N PRO A 255 -19.37 10.63 -0.28
CA PRO A 255 -19.34 9.53 -1.25
C PRO A 255 -18.27 8.50 -0.88
N ILE A 256 -18.52 7.25 -1.23
CA ILE A 256 -17.56 6.13 -1.08
C ILE A 256 -17.01 5.78 -2.45
N VAL A 257 -15.69 5.85 -2.60
CA VAL A 257 -14.98 5.32 -3.77
C VAL A 257 -14.51 3.89 -3.48
N ASP A 258 -15.17 2.91 -4.12
CA ASP A 258 -14.75 1.50 -4.09
C ASP A 258 -13.74 1.26 -5.21
N THR A 259 -12.49 1.01 -4.83
CA THR A 259 -11.35 1.01 -5.75
C THR A 259 -10.87 -0.42 -6.00
N TYR A 260 -11.12 -0.92 -7.21
CA TYR A 260 -10.65 -2.24 -7.65
C TYR A 260 -9.38 -2.11 -8.50
N TRP A 261 -8.33 -2.80 -8.07
CA TRP A 261 -7.01 -2.84 -8.69
C TRP A 261 -6.11 -3.87 -7.99
N GLN A 262 -4.89 -4.08 -8.50
CA GLN A 262 -3.98 -5.12 -8.02
C GLN A 262 -2.53 -4.60 -7.94
N THR A 263 -1.63 -5.38 -7.35
CA THR A 263 -0.20 -5.05 -7.34
C THR A 263 0.35 -4.89 -8.74
N GLU A 264 -0.10 -5.72 -9.67
CA GLU A 264 0.31 -5.77 -11.07
C GLU A 264 -0.21 -4.60 -11.90
N THR A 265 -1.27 -3.92 -11.45
CA THR A 265 -1.87 -2.80 -12.20
C THR A 265 -1.26 -1.46 -11.80
N GLY A 266 -0.58 -1.40 -10.66
CA GLY A 266 0.10 -0.21 -10.13
C GLY A 266 -0.82 0.91 -9.63
N SER A 267 -2.01 1.08 -10.23
CA SER A 267 -3.02 2.08 -9.89
C SER A 267 -4.44 1.58 -10.15
N HIS A 268 -5.47 2.38 -9.79
CA HIS A 268 -6.89 2.04 -9.91
C HIS A 268 -7.30 1.57 -11.32
N LEU A 269 -7.99 0.43 -11.42
CA LEU A 269 -8.56 -0.06 -12.68
C LEU A 269 -10.04 0.34 -12.83
N LEU A 270 -10.85 -0.01 -11.84
CA LEU A 270 -12.28 0.31 -11.80
C LEU A 270 -12.55 1.07 -10.51
N THR A 271 -13.17 2.24 -10.62
CA THR A 271 -13.53 3.07 -9.47
C THR A 271 -14.50 4.16 -9.90
N PRO A 272 -15.45 4.56 -9.04
CA PRO A 272 -16.25 5.74 -9.32
C PRO A 272 -15.39 6.99 -9.28
N LEU A 273 -15.77 7.99 -10.09
CA LEU A 273 -15.29 9.35 -9.97
C LEU A 273 -16.29 10.15 -9.11
N PRO A 274 -15.86 10.70 -7.95
CA PRO A 274 -16.75 11.45 -7.07
C PRO A 274 -17.36 12.65 -7.82
N GLY A 275 -18.66 12.86 -7.63
CA GLY A 275 -19.41 13.93 -8.32
C GLY A 275 -19.85 13.62 -9.76
N ALA A 276 -19.36 12.54 -10.38
CA ALA A 276 -19.74 12.17 -11.75
C ALA A 276 -20.36 10.77 -11.87
N THR A 277 -19.97 9.83 -11.01
CA THR A 277 -20.43 8.43 -11.09
C THR A 277 -21.48 8.14 -10.03
N ALA A 278 -22.65 7.65 -10.43
CA ALA A 278 -23.66 7.16 -9.50
C ALA A 278 -23.16 5.91 -8.77
N LEU A 279 -23.26 5.90 -7.44
CA LEU A 279 -22.73 4.82 -6.61
C LEU A 279 -23.76 3.69 -6.44
N LYS A 280 -23.27 2.45 -6.46
CA LYS A 280 -24.04 1.25 -6.12
C LYS A 280 -23.27 0.48 -5.04
N PRO A 281 -23.85 0.20 -3.87
CA PRO A 281 -23.15 -0.51 -2.79
C PRO A 281 -22.54 -1.83 -3.27
N GLY A 282 -21.23 -2.01 -3.04
CA GLY A 282 -20.47 -3.20 -3.45
C GLY A 282 -20.08 -3.27 -4.94
N SER A 283 -20.23 -2.17 -5.69
CA SER A 283 -19.76 -2.07 -7.08
C SER A 283 -18.59 -1.11 -7.21
N ALA A 284 -17.53 -1.53 -7.89
CA ALA A 284 -16.43 -0.66 -8.33
C ALA A 284 -16.82 0.28 -9.48
N THR A 285 -18.05 0.17 -9.99
CA THR A 285 -18.68 1.03 -11.01
C THR A 285 -18.05 0.95 -12.41
N LEU A 286 -17.31 1.97 -12.84
CA LEU A 286 -16.84 2.16 -14.21
C LEU A 286 -15.30 2.05 -14.29
N PRO A 287 -14.75 1.72 -15.47
CA PRO A 287 -13.31 1.76 -15.68
C PRO A 287 -12.73 3.17 -15.57
N PHE A 288 -11.52 3.23 -15.03
CA PHE A 288 -10.72 4.45 -14.97
C PHE A 288 -10.12 4.77 -16.35
N PHE A 289 -9.51 5.95 -16.50
CA PHE A 289 -8.98 6.43 -17.77
C PHE A 289 -7.95 5.47 -18.39
N GLY A 290 -8.13 5.17 -19.68
CA GLY A 290 -7.25 4.26 -20.43
C GLY A 290 -7.49 2.78 -20.17
N ILE A 291 -8.33 2.41 -19.20
CA ILE A 291 -8.64 1.02 -18.88
C ILE A 291 -9.79 0.54 -19.77
N VAL A 292 -9.55 -0.55 -20.51
CA VAL A 292 -10.54 -1.16 -21.42
C VAL A 292 -10.86 -2.57 -20.93
N PRO A 293 -11.78 -2.72 -19.96
CA PRO A 293 -12.13 -4.02 -19.42
C PRO A 293 -13.01 -4.78 -20.42
N VAL A 294 -12.86 -6.10 -20.45
CA VAL A 294 -13.76 -7.04 -21.12
C VAL A 294 -14.08 -8.19 -20.18
N ILE A 295 -15.27 -8.76 -20.33
CA ILE A 295 -15.66 -9.99 -19.66
C ILE A 295 -15.53 -11.12 -20.67
N VAL A 296 -14.83 -12.19 -20.31
CA VAL A 296 -14.67 -13.37 -21.16
C VAL A 296 -15.24 -14.63 -20.50
N ASP A 297 -15.76 -15.53 -21.32
CA ASP A 297 -16.14 -16.87 -20.88
C ASP A 297 -14.91 -17.77 -20.64
N ASP A 298 -15.13 -19.03 -20.25
CA ASP A 298 -14.04 -19.99 -20.04
C ASP A 298 -13.29 -20.40 -21.32
N LYS A 299 -13.84 -20.09 -22.49
CA LYS A 299 -13.23 -20.33 -23.81
C LYS A 299 -12.48 -19.10 -24.33
N GLY A 300 -12.51 -17.97 -23.62
CA GLY A 300 -11.87 -16.72 -24.01
C GLY A 300 -12.70 -15.84 -24.95
N ASN A 301 -13.99 -16.14 -25.16
CA ASN A 301 -14.86 -15.29 -25.97
C ASN A 301 -15.33 -14.07 -25.18
N GLU A 302 -15.22 -12.88 -25.77
CA GLU A 302 -15.76 -11.64 -25.19
C GLU A 302 -17.29 -11.69 -25.13
N LEU A 303 -17.84 -11.46 -23.94
CA LEU A 303 -19.28 -11.37 -23.68
C LEU A 303 -19.77 -9.92 -23.83
N GLN A 304 -21.01 -9.74 -24.28
CA GLN A 304 -21.65 -8.44 -24.50
C GLN A 304 -22.92 -8.31 -23.66
N GLY A 305 -23.27 -7.08 -23.25
CA GLY A 305 -24.44 -6.81 -22.42
C GLY A 305 -24.27 -7.23 -20.96
N GLU A 306 -25.37 -7.51 -20.28
CA GLU A 306 -25.34 -8.03 -18.90
C GLU A 306 -24.78 -9.46 -18.91
N CYS A 307 -23.63 -9.65 -18.28
CA CYS A 307 -22.91 -10.91 -18.29
C CYS A 307 -22.03 -11.10 -17.05
N ALA A 308 -21.58 -12.34 -16.83
CA ALA A 308 -20.64 -12.71 -15.78
C ALA A 308 -19.57 -13.64 -16.37
N GLY A 309 -18.32 -13.44 -15.96
CA GLY A 309 -17.17 -14.17 -16.49
C GLY A 309 -15.87 -13.65 -15.88
N LYS A 310 -14.75 -13.94 -16.55
CA LYS A 310 -13.43 -13.47 -16.11
C LYS A 310 -13.22 -12.04 -16.59
N LEU A 311 -12.77 -11.17 -15.71
CA LEU A 311 -12.37 -9.81 -16.06
C LEU A 311 -10.97 -9.84 -16.68
N MET A 312 -10.85 -9.30 -17.90
CA MET A 312 -9.58 -9.10 -18.61
C MET A 312 -9.45 -7.64 -19.06
N ILE A 313 -8.23 -7.17 -19.29
CA ILE A 313 -7.98 -5.81 -19.81
C ILE A 313 -7.42 -5.91 -21.23
N LYS A 314 -8.12 -5.33 -22.20
CA LYS A 314 -7.86 -5.50 -23.63
C LYS A 314 -6.66 -4.72 -24.17
N LYS A 315 -6.22 -3.69 -23.43
CA LYS A 315 -5.12 -2.80 -23.83
C LYS A 315 -4.17 -2.56 -22.67
N SER A 316 -2.88 -2.49 -22.95
CA SER A 316 -1.88 -2.05 -21.98
C SER A 316 -2.17 -0.62 -21.51
N PHE A 317 -1.78 -0.30 -20.28
CA PHE A 317 -1.94 1.01 -19.67
C PHE A 317 -0.66 1.41 -18.92
N PRO A 318 -0.41 2.71 -18.68
CA PRO A 318 0.91 3.19 -18.27
C PRO A 318 1.49 2.52 -17.02
N SER A 319 0.68 2.34 -15.97
CA SER A 319 1.11 1.80 -14.67
C SER A 319 1.12 0.27 -14.58
N MET A 320 0.87 -0.45 -15.67
CA MET A 320 0.94 -1.90 -15.68
C MET A 320 2.37 -2.35 -15.33
N MET A 321 2.52 -3.40 -14.52
CA MET A 321 3.82 -4.01 -14.27
C MET A 321 4.51 -4.39 -15.59
N ARG A 322 5.84 -4.37 -15.62
CA ARG A 322 6.60 -4.70 -16.84
C ARG A 322 7.07 -6.14 -16.89
N THR A 323 7.38 -6.75 -15.75
CA THR A 323 7.87 -8.12 -15.66
C THR A 323 7.82 -8.64 -14.23
N VAL A 324 8.04 -9.93 -14.05
CA VAL A 324 8.54 -10.50 -12.79
C VAL A 324 10.08 -10.47 -12.85
N TYR A 325 10.72 -9.97 -11.78
CA TYR A 325 12.17 -9.85 -11.71
C TYR A 325 12.85 -11.21 -11.86
N GLY A 326 13.86 -11.29 -12.73
CA GLY A 326 14.59 -12.53 -13.00
C GLY A 326 13.78 -13.65 -13.69
N ASP A 327 12.50 -13.44 -14.02
CA ASP A 327 11.60 -14.50 -14.50
C ASP A 327 10.50 -13.95 -15.43
N HIS A 328 10.89 -13.45 -16.61
CA HIS A 328 9.94 -12.91 -17.59
C HIS A 328 9.01 -13.98 -18.17
N GLU A 329 9.49 -15.22 -18.31
CA GLU A 329 8.67 -16.33 -18.80
C GLU A 329 7.49 -16.62 -17.87
N ARG A 330 7.68 -16.52 -16.54
CA ARG A 330 6.56 -16.61 -15.59
C ARG A 330 5.58 -15.45 -15.71
N PHE A 331 6.04 -14.26 -16.08
CA PHE A 331 5.15 -13.14 -16.37
C PHE A 331 4.23 -13.47 -17.54
N GLU A 332 4.77 -13.84 -18.70
CA GLU A 332 3.97 -14.18 -19.90
C GLU A 332 3.04 -15.38 -19.68
N LYS A 333 3.44 -16.36 -18.88
CA LYS A 333 2.57 -17.51 -18.55
C LYS A 333 1.40 -17.16 -17.64
N THR A 334 1.54 -16.10 -16.83
CA THR A 334 0.56 -15.76 -15.79
C THR A 334 -0.42 -14.68 -16.25
N TYR A 335 0.04 -13.71 -17.05
CA TYR A 335 -0.69 -12.51 -17.45
C TYR A 335 -0.78 -12.41 -18.98
#